data_AF-J9DRB4-F1
#
_entry.id   AF-J9DRB4-F1
#
_cell.length_a   1.000
_cell.length_b   1.000
_cell.length_c   1.000
_cell.angle_alpha   90.00
_cell.angle_beta   90.00
_cell.angle_gamma   90.00
#
_symmetry.space_group_name_H-M   'P 1'
#
loop_
_entity.id
_entity.type
_entity.pdbx_description
1 polymer ?
#
loop_
_entity_poly.entity_id
_entity_poly.type
_entity_poly.pdbx_seq_one_letter_code
_entity_poly.pdbx_strand_id
1 'polypeptide(L)' 'LEDKSEMLERIPQIAIDEMCRYGASELHVIASLVGGITAQEVIKLITHQYVPLDNTFVFDGHTQRAQTYRL' A
#
# COMPACT_ATOMS: atom_id res chain seq x y z
N LEU A 1 23.80 9.78 -7.24
CA LEU A 1 22.89 8.92 -8.02
C LEU A 1 23.19 7.53 -7.55
N GLU A 2 22.42 7.00 -6.59
CA GLU A 2 22.54 5.59 -6.22
C GLU A 2 22.47 4.76 -7.50
N ASP A 3 23.38 3.79 -7.61
CA ASP A 3 23.47 2.95 -8.78
C ASP A 3 22.17 2.15 -8.90
N LYS A 4 21.43 2.41 -9.98
CA LYS A 4 20.17 1.70 -10.29
C LYS A 4 20.36 0.18 -10.23
N SER A 5 21.56 -0.30 -10.52
CA SER A 5 21.95 -1.71 -10.45
C SER A 5 21.87 -2.25 -9.01
N GLU A 6 22.38 -1.51 -8.03
CA GLU A 6 22.37 -1.90 -6.62
C GLU A 6 20.95 -1.94 -6.04
N MET A 7 20.08 -1.01 -6.48
CA MET A 7 18.66 -1.01 -6.09
C MET A 7 17.91 -2.22 -6.65
N LEU A 8 18.17 -2.59 -7.90
CA LEU A 8 17.54 -3.76 -8.52
C LEU A 8 17.96 -5.07 -7.83
N GLU A 9 19.19 -5.17 -7.33
CA GLU A 9 19.64 -6.34 -6.57
C GLU A 9 18.91 -6.54 -5.24
N ARG A 10 18.38 -5.46 -4.63
CA ARG A 10 17.64 -5.53 -3.36
C ARG A 10 16.19 -5.96 -3.53
N ILE A 11 15.64 -5.87 -4.74
CA ILE A 11 14.24 -6.20 -5.02
C ILE A 11 14.14 -7.67 -5.44
N PRO A 12 13.33 -8.50 -4.76
CA PRO A 12 13.12 -9.89 -5.18
C PRO A 12 12.52 -9.96 -6.59
N GLN A 13 13.04 -10.84 -7.45
CA GLN A 13 12.53 -11.03 -8.82
C GLN A 13 11.02 -11.31 -8.87
N ILE A 14 10.51 -12.07 -7.89
CA ILE A 14 9.08 -12.38 -7.77
C ILE A 14 8.21 -11.12 -7.64
N ALA A 15 8.70 -10.06 -6.99
CA ALA A 15 7.96 -8.81 -6.86
C ALA A 15 7.85 -8.10 -8.22
N ILE A 16 8.91 -8.14 -9.03
CA ILE A 16 8.93 -7.56 -10.38
C ILE A 16 7.94 -8.31 -11.29
N ASP A 17 7.99 -9.64 -11.26
CA ASP A 17 7.10 -10.49 -12.06
C ASP A 17 5.63 -10.28 -11.65
N GLU A 18 5.36 -10.16 -10.35
CA GLU A 18 4.02 -9.92 -9.82
C GLU A 18 3.50 -8.52 -10.19
N MET A 19 4.36 -7.49 -10.21
CA MET A 19 3.98 -6.16 -10.70
C MET A 19 3.59 -6.19 -12.18
N CYS A 20 4.34 -6.91 -13.02
CA CYS A 20 3.99 -7.11 -14.43
C CYS A 20 2.69 -7.91 -14.58
N ARG A 21 2.50 -8.97 -13.78
CA ARG A 21 1.27 -9.78 -13.76
C ARG A 21 0.04 -8.95 -13.38
N TYR A 22 0.18 -8.03 -12.43
CA TYR A 22 -0.89 -7.13 -12.00
C TYR A 22 -1.29 -6.16 -13.13
N GLY A 23 -0.33 -5.70 -13.93
CA GLY A 23 -0.60 -4.92 -15.14
C GLY A 23 -1.32 -3.60 -14.89
N ALA A 24 -1.06 -2.94 -13.75
CA ALA A 24 -1.75 -1.73 -13.30
C ALA A 24 -3.29 -1.85 -13.26
N SER A 25 -3.79 -3.06 -13.03
CA SER A 25 -5.23 -3.30 -12.86
C SER A 25 -5.78 -2.58 -11.62
N GLU A 26 -7.10 -2.57 -11.45
CA GLU A 26 -7.75 -2.14 -10.21
C GLU A 26 -8.77 -3.19 -9.79
N LEU A 27 -8.37 -4.08 -8.88
CA LEU A 27 -9.24 -5.16 -8.43
C LEU A 27 -10.33 -4.59 -7.51
N HIS A 28 -11.60 -4.79 -7.87
CA HIS A 28 -12.75 -4.26 -7.13
C HIS A 28 -12.71 -4.56 -5.63
N VAL A 29 -12.27 -5.75 -5.23
CA VAL A 29 -12.16 -6.14 -3.82
C VAL A 29 -11.07 -5.38 -3.07
N ILE A 30 -9.94 -5.09 -3.72
CA ILE A 30 -8.84 -4.30 -3.15
C ILE A 30 -9.25 -2.84 -3.06
N ALA A 31 -9.85 -2.30 -4.13
CA ALA A 31 -10.37 -0.94 -4.15
C ALA A 31 -11.44 -0.71 -3.08
N SER A 32 -12.36 -1.67 -2.90
CA SER A 32 -13.41 -1.61 -1.86
C SER A 32 -12.81 -1.57 -0.45
N LEU A 33 -11.80 -2.41 -0.18
CA LEU A 33 -11.12 -2.43 1.11
C LEU A 33 -10.39 -1.11 1.39
N VAL A 34 -9.54 -0.67 0.45
CA VAL A 34 -8.77 0.58 0.58
C VAL A 34 -9.70 1.78 0.69
N GLY A 35 -10.80 1.81 -0.06
CA GLY A 35 -11.82 2.83 0.01
C GLY A 35 -12.49 2.91 1.38
N GLY A 36 -12.82 1.76 1.99
CA GLY A 36 -13.39 1.71 3.34
C GLY A 36 -12.42 2.24 4.41
N ILE A 37 -11.15 1.85 4.34
CA ILE A 37 -10.10 2.35 5.25
C ILE A 37 -9.95 3.86 5.08
N THR A 38 -9.83 4.33 3.84
CA THR A 38 -9.69 5.76 3.52
C THR A 38 -10.88 6.58 4.01
N ALA A 39 -12.11 6.09 3.78
CA ALA A 39 -13.32 6.75 4.26
C ALA A 39 -13.31 6.91 5.79
N GLN A 40 -12.89 5.86 6.51
CA GLN A 40 -12.78 5.94 7.97
C GLN A 40 -11.71 6.94 8.41
N GLU A 41 -10.53 6.97 7.78
CA GLU A 41 -9.49 7.97 8.09
C GLU A 41 -9.98 9.40 7.86
N VAL A 42 -10.75 9.63 6.78
CA VAL A 42 -11.38 10.93 6.53
C VAL A 42 -12.37 11.30 7.63
N ILE A 43 -13.20 10.35 8.09
CA ILE A 43 -14.14 10.59 9.20
C ILE A 43 -13.37 10.96 10.48
N LYS A 44 -12.28 10.26 10.80
CA LYS A 44 -11.44 10.58 11.97
C LYS A 44 -10.93 12.02 11.92
N LEU A 45 -10.43 12.44 10.76
CA LEU A 45 -9.91 13.79 10.56
C LEU A 45 -11.00 14.86 10.70
N ILE A 46 -12.16 14.67 10.06
CA ILE A 46 -13.26 15.64 10.07
C ILE A 46 -13.86 15.78 11.47
N THR A 47 -14.05 14.67 12.17
CA THR A 47 -14.72 14.66 13.48
C THR A 47 -13.79 15.00 14.64
N HIS A 48 -12.48 15.02 14.40
CA HIS A 48 -11.46 15.07 15.44
C HIS A 48 -11.65 13.97 16.50
N GLN A 49 -12.16 12.81 16.08
CA GLN A 49 -12.33 11.63 16.93
C GLN A 49 -11.41 10.50 16.48
N TYR A 50 -10.90 9.75 17.45
CA TYR A 50 -9.91 8.67 17.27
C TYR A 50 -8.53 9.16 16.79
N VAL A 51 -7.60 8.22 16.62
CA VAL A 51 -6.23 8.48 16.17
C VAL A 51 -6.09 8.07 14.69
N PRO A 52 -5.72 8.99 13.79
CA PRO A 52 -5.40 8.67 12.40
C PRO A 52 -4.16 7.78 12.26
N LEU A 53 -4.09 7.03 11.17
CA LEU A 53 -2.86 6.36 10.75
C LEU A 53 -1.76 7.39 10.50
N ASP A 54 -0.54 7.04 10.92
CA ASP A 54 0.60 7.92 10.80
C ASP A 54 1.31 7.70 9.45
N ASN A 55 1.19 8.66 8.55
CA ASN A 55 1.87 8.73 7.27
C ASN A 55 1.39 7.69 6.23
N THR A 56 2.14 6.58 6.01
CA THR A 56 1.90 5.69 4.86
C THR A 56 1.40 4.32 5.30
N PHE A 57 0.23 3.91 4.80
CA PHE A 57 -0.34 2.59 5.02
C PHE A 57 -0.23 1.73 3.76
N VAL A 58 0.29 0.51 3.91
CA VAL A 58 0.44 -0.46 2.82
C VAL A 58 -0.36 -1.71 3.16
N PHE A 59 -1.19 -2.15 2.20
CA PHE A 59 -1.93 -3.41 2.27
C PHE A 59 -1.48 -4.36 1.15
N ASP A 60 -1.09 -5.57 1.52
CA ASP A 60 -0.77 -6.65 0.60
C ASP A 60 -1.98 -7.59 0.45
N GLY A 61 -2.63 -7.52 -0.72
CA GLY A 61 -3.75 -8.38 -1.07
C GLY A 61 -3.39 -9.84 -1.32
N HIS A 62 -2.13 -10.19 -1.56
CA HIS A 62 -1.69 -11.57 -1.71
C HIS A 62 -1.62 -12.29 -0.35
N THR A 63 -0.97 -11.67 0.65
CA THR A 63 -0.82 -12.27 1.99
C THR A 63 -1.88 -11.82 3.00
N GLN A 64 -2.76 -10.89 2.62
CA GLN A 64 -3.79 -10.31 3.50
C GLN A 64 -3.19 -9.62 4.75
N ARG A 65 -2.03 -8.97 4.58
CA ARG A 65 -1.31 -8.27 5.64
C ARG A 65 -1.31 -6.77 5.39
N ALA A 66 -1.27 -6.00 6.47
CA ALA A 66 -1.18 -4.55 6.40
C ALA A 66 -0.14 -4.03 7.38
N GLN A 67 0.55 -2.94 7.01
CA GLN A 67 1.52 -2.30 7.86
C GLN A 67 1.59 -0.79 7.59
N THR A 68 1.85 -0.02 8.64
CA THR A 68 2.02 1.43 8.56
C THR A 68 3.51 1.78 8.70
N TYR A 69 3.96 2.73 7.87
CA TYR A 69 5.34 3.20 7.82
C TYR A 69 5.38 4.72 7.91
N ARG A 70 6.27 5.22 8.76
CA ARG A 70 6.70 6.62 8.72
C ARG A 70 7.88 6.71 7.75
N LEU A 71 7.64 7.34 6.61
CA LEU A 71 8.59 7.51 5.52
C LEU A 71 9.25 8.88 5.58
#